data_AF-A0A2H3EL67-F1
#
_entry.id   AF-A0A2H3EL67-F1
#
_cell.length_a   1.000
_cell.length_b   1.000
_cell.length_c   1.000
_cell.angle_alpha   90.00
_cell.angle_beta   90.00
_cell.angle_gamma   90.00
#
_symmetry.space_group_name_H-M   'P 1'
#
loop_
_entity.id
_entity.type
_entity.pdbx_description
1 polymer ?
#
loop_
_entity_poly.entity_id
_entity_poly.type
_entity_poly.pdbx_seq_one_letter_code
_entity_poly.pdbx_strand_id
1 'polypeptide(L)'
;LFSGSSAIGEYNNPDLIKGMFPTLFPFGKGGFEEPHRKVAISFETQANYCLDLDDRCFRYHESFLFIVMNMIQRRQAHLHTHFMVNDADFGTVAEDIAGVKPETLKDVAKHLQEEGHLTDLTTEEKKVFTLLSKVKTIASKVTGSEASKMLYRNEILAYCGHFGIPHIFFTANPAPQHSPLFQLMCGDISIDLDKRFPEMVDSVKRAMRLANDPVAALDFFNFSCKAMIQYLFGWDFKKRRSTKEGGVIGHLKAFYGTNE
;
A
#
# COMPACT_ATOMS: atom_id res chain seq x y z
N LEU A 1 -35.38 -3.93 8.24
CA LEU A 1 -34.32 -2.92 8.46
C LEU A 1 -33.56 -3.33 9.71
N PHE A 2 -32.43 -4.03 9.56
CA PHE A 2 -31.56 -4.35 10.70
C PHE A 2 -30.74 -3.09 11.02
N SER A 3 -31.20 -2.27 11.97
CA SER A 3 -30.36 -1.21 12.54
C SER A 3 -29.68 -1.76 13.79
N GLY A 4 -28.37 -1.98 13.70
CA GLY A 4 -27.57 -2.35 14.87
C GLY A 4 -27.54 -1.19 15.87
N SER A 5 -28.11 -1.39 17.06
CA SER A 5 -28.05 -0.44 18.17
C SER A 5 -26.74 -0.50 18.95
N SER A 6 -25.89 -1.48 18.65
CA SER A 6 -24.61 -1.74 19.32
C SER A 6 -23.52 -1.93 18.28
N ALA A 7 -22.35 -1.32 18.52
CA ALA A 7 -21.18 -1.52 17.67
C ALA A 7 -20.73 -2.98 17.71
N ILE A 8 -20.53 -3.59 16.54
CA ILE A 8 -20.00 -4.95 16.43
C ILE A 8 -18.49 -4.87 16.34
N GLY A 9 -17.80 -5.63 17.21
CA GLY A 9 -16.34 -5.70 17.21
C GLY A 9 -15.78 -6.35 15.96
N GLU A 10 -14.70 -5.80 15.44
CA GLU A 10 -13.99 -6.33 14.27
C GLU A 10 -13.10 -7.53 14.60
N TYR A 11 -12.38 -7.45 15.72
CA TYR A 11 -11.41 -8.45 16.13
C TYR A 11 -12.09 -9.70 16.67
N ASN A 12 -11.50 -10.86 16.38
CA ASN A 12 -11.97 -12.18 16.85
C ASN A 12 -13.44 -12.45 16.47
N ASN A 13 -13.88 -11.91 15.33
CA ASN A 13 -15.24 -12.04 14.84
C ASN A 13 -15.27 -12.69 13.44
N PRO A 14 -15.14 -14.04 13.37
CA PRO A 14 -15.09 -14.75 12.09
C PRO A 14 -16.37 -14.61 11.25
N ASP A 15 -17.49 -14.28 11.89
CA ASP A 15 -18.78 -14.12 11.23
C ASP A 15 -18.99 -12.75 10.59
N LEU A 16 -18.15 -11.75 10.93
CA LEU A 16 -18.31 -10.37 10.47
C LEU A 16 -18.35 -10.25 8.95
N ILE A 17 -17.31 -10.70 8.26
CA ILE A 17 -17.20 -10.56 6.80
C ILE A 17 -18.31 -11.31 6.08
N LYS A 18 -18.65 -12.51 6.56
CA LYS A 18 -19.75 -13.30 5.98
C LYS A 18 -21.10 -12.59 6.14
N GLY A 19 -21.34 -11.98 7.30
CA GLY A 19 -22.54 -11.21 7.59
C GLY A 19 -22.62 -9.89 6.82
N MET A 20 -21.48 -9.25 6.55
CA MET A 20 -21.40 -8.02 5.76
C MET A 20 -21.63 -8.26 4.26
N PHE A 21 -21.22 -9.42 3.74
CA PHE A 21 -21.28 -9.74 2.32
C PHE A 21 -22.01 -11.06 2.06
N PRO A 22 -23.31 -11.16 2.38
CA PRO A 22 -24.07 -12.40 2.17
C PRO A 22 -24.15 -12.82 0.70
N THR A 23 -24.02 -11.87 -0.24
CA THR A 23 -23.96 -12.14 -1.68
C THR A 23 -22.65 -12.81 -2.11
N LEU A 24 -21.55 -12.53 -1.41
CA LEU A 24 -20.24 -13.16 -1.65
C LEU A 24 -20.08 -14.46 -0.85
N PHE A 25 -20.79 -14.58 0.28
CA PHE A 25 -20.78 -15.75 1.16
C PHE A 25 -22.19 -16.34 1.35
N PRO A 26 -22.85 -16.83 0.28
CA PRO A 26 -24.28 -17.21 0.31
C PRO A 26 -24.60 -18.36 1.28
N PHE A 27 -23.62 -19.20 1.60
CA PHE A 27 -23.78 -20.31 2.54
C PHE A 27 -23.27 -20.01 3.95
N GLY A 28 -22.81 -18.79 4.24
CA GLY A 28 -22.20 -18.44 5.53
C GLY A 28 -20.94 -19.25 5.84
N LYS A 29 -20.21 -19.69 4.81
CA LYS A 29 -18.98 -20.50 4.91
C LYS A 29 -17.83 -19.80 4.20
N GLY A 30 -16.60 -20.17 4.54
CA GLY A 30 -15.39 -19.63 3.90
C GLY A 30 -15.06 -18.21 4.36
N GLY A 31 -15.53 -17.81 5.54
CA GLY A 31 -15.23 -16.51 6.14
C GLY A 31 -13.75 -16.33 6.48
N PHE A 32 -13.41 -15.13 6.90
CA PHE A 32 -12.05 -14.80 7.33
C PHE A 32 -11.82 -15.29 8.76
N GLU A 33 -10.57 -15.62 9.10
CA GLU A 33 -10.14 -15.90 10.48
C GLU A 33 -10.93 -17.04 11.17
N GLU A 34 -11.39 -18.02 10.38
CA GLU A 34 -12.16 -19.17 10.87
C GLU A 34 -11.33 -20.02 11.85
N PRO A 35 -11.73 -20.13 13.14
CA PRO A 35 -10.93 -20.81 14.18
C PRO A 35 -10.69 -22.30 13.91
N HIS A 36 -11.62 -22.93 13.20
CA HIS A 36 -11.58 -24.36 12.88
C HIS A 36 -10.82 -24.69 11.60
N ARG A 37 -10.18 -23.70 10.95
CA ARG A 37 -9.40 -23.95 9.73
C ARG A 37 -8.15 -24.76 10.07
N LYS A 38 -7.92 -25.84 9.33
CA LYS A 38 -6.75 -26.72 9.51
C LYS A 38 -5.41 -25.98 9.38
N VAL A 39 -5.33 -25.01 8.46
CA VAL A 39 -4.17 -24.17 8.22
C VAL A 39 -4.58 -22.72 8.45
N ALA A 40 -3.93 -22.04 9.39
CA ALA A 40 -4.17 -20.62 9.61
C ALA A 40 -3.77 -19.82 8.36
N ILE A 41 -4.64 -18.91 7.95
CA ILE A 41 -4.39 -18.00 6.81
C ILE A 41 -4.54 -16.58 7.33
N SER A 42 -3.58 -15.71 6.99
CA SER A 42 -3.67 -14.30 7.40
C SER A 42 -4.84 -13.61 6.71
N PHE A 43 -5.33 -12.54 7.31
CA PHE A 43 -6.42 -11.75 6.74
C PHE A 43 -6.08 -11.24 5.33
N GLU A 44 -4.88 -10.71 5.14
CA GLU A 44 -4.36 -10.21 3.86
C GLU A 44 -4.21 -11.32 2.82
N THR A 45 -3.71 -12.49 3.24
CA THR A 45 -3.54 -13.65 2.34
C THR A 45 -4.89 -14.13 1.82
N GLN A 46 -5.90 -14.20 2.70
CA GLN A 46 -7.25 -14.57 2.29
C GLN A 46 -7.92 -13.48 1.45
N ALA A 47 -7.69 -12.20 1.74
CA ALA A 47 -8.19 -11.09 0.92
C ALA A 47 -7.65 -11.17 -0.51
N ASN A 48 -6.33 -11.35 -0.67
CA ASN A 48 -5.71 -11.54 -1.98
C ASN A 48 -6.28 -12.76 -2.68
N TYR A 49 -6.41 -13.89 -1.97
CA TYR A 49 -7.05 -15.09 -2.54
C TYR A 49 -8.47 -14.82 -3.05
N CYS A 50 -9.32 -14.12 -2.28
CA CYS A 50 -10.67 -13.76 -2.69
C CYS A 50 -10.66 -12.91 -3.97
N LEU A 51 -9.72 -11.98 -4.09
CA LEU A 51 -9.56 -11.22 -5.33
C LEU A 51 -9.09 -12.16 -6.45
N ASP A 52 -8.16 -13.06 -6.24
CA ASP A 52 -7.58 -13.95 -7.26
C ASP A 52 -8.46 -15.15 -7.66
N LEU A 53 -9.70 -15.21 -7.20
CA LEU A 53 -10.66 -16.21 -7.66
C LEU A 53 -10.98 -16.04 -9.15
N ASP A 54 -11.22 -17.17 -9.82
CA ASP A 54 -11.65 -17.22 -11.21
C ASP A 54 -12.98 -16.46 -11.41
N ASP A 55 -13.92 -16.67 -10.46
CA ASP A 55 -15.10 -15.84 -10.33
C ASP A 55 -14.71 -14.48 -9.72
N ARG A 56 -14.78 -13.44 -10.54
CA ARG A 56 -14.41 -12.06 -10.19
C ARG A 56 -15.44 -11.34 -9.31
N CYS A 57 -16.42 -12.05 -8.76
CA CYS A 57 -17.47 -11.49 -7.92
C CYS A 57 -16.92 -10.62 -6.77
N PHE A 58 -15.80 -10.99 -6.15
CA PHE A 58 -15.14 -10.18 -5.11
C PHE A 58 -14.51 -8.90 -5.64
N ARG A 59 -13.85 -8.96 -6.81
CA ARG A 59 -13.23 -7.80 -7.46
C ARG A 59 -14.28 -6.78 -7.93
N TYR A 60 -15.46 -7.26 -8.33
CA TYR A 60 -16.56 -6.44 -8.86
C TYR A 60 -17.60 -6.04 -7.81
N HIS A 61 -17.45 -6.48 -6.58
CA HIS A 61 -18.35 -6.06 -5.51
C HIS A 61 -18.09 -4.60 -5.12
N GLU A 62 -19.16 -3.81 -5.07
CA GLU A 62 -19.11 -2.34 -4.93
C GLU A 62 -18.29 -1.83 -3.73
N SER A 63 -18.31 -2.56 -2.61
CA SER A 63 -17.71 -2.13 -1.34
C SER A 63 -16.69 -3.10 -0.74
N PHE A 64 -16.52 -4.30 -1.31
CA PHE A 64 -15.69 -5.35 -0.67
C PHE A 64 -14.24 -4.91 -0.55
N LEU A 65 -13.65 -4.48 -1.67
CA LEU A 65 -12.27 -4.01 -1.73
C LEU A 65 -12.01 -2.86 -0.75
N PHE A 66 -12.91 -1.88 -0.72
CA PHE A 66 -12.78 -0.71 0.17
C PHE A 66 -12.81 -1.10 1.65
N ILE A 67 -13.76 -1.94 2.06
CA ILE A 67 -13.92 -2.37 3.45
C ILE A 67 -12.74 -3.23 3.91
N VAL A 68 -12.34 -4.22 3.09
CA VAL A 68 -11.22 -5.10 3.40
C VAL A 68 -9.91 -4.32 3.50
N MET A 69 -9.65 -3.38 2.58
CA MET A 69 -8.48 -2.52 2.64
C MET A 69 -8.47 -1.65 3.90
N ASN A 70 -9.61 -1.07 4.27
CA ASN A 70 -9.74 -0.29 5.51
C ASN A 70 -9.45 -1.13 6.76
N MET A 71 -9.94 -2.37 6.81
CA MET A 71 -9.65 -3.29 7.90
C MET A 71 -8.15 -3.59 7.99
N ILE A 72 -7.48 -3.86 6.87
CA ILE A 72 -6.02 -4.09 6.83
C ILE A 72 -5.27 -2.87 7.36
N GLN A 73 -5.56 -1.67 6.85
CA GLN A 73 -4.91 -0.43 7.28
C GLN A 73 -5.13 -0.16 8.78
N ARG A 74 -6.37 -0.32 9.27
CA ARG A 74 -6.70 -0.14 10.68
C ARG A 74 -5.97 -1.16 11.57
N ARG A 75 -5.90 -2.42 11.14
CA ARG A 75 -5.16 -3.46 11.88
C ARG A 75 -3.67 -3.18 11.95
N GLN A 76 -3.05 -2.72 10.85
CA GLN A 76 -1.65 -2.30 10.86
C GLN A 76 -1.43 -1.13 11.82
N ALA A 77 -2.29 -0.11 11.79
CA ALA A 77 -2.22 1.02 12.71
C ALA A 77 -2.34 0.58 14.17
N HIS A 78 -3.31 -0.29 14.50
CA HIS A 78 -3.48 -0.82 15.85
C HIS A 78 -2.30 -1.68 16.31
N LEU A 79 -1.76 -2.55 15.44
CA LEU A 79 -0.61 -3.39 15.77
C LEU A 79 0.62 -2.55 16.11
N HIS A 80 0.92 -1.53 15.29
CA HIS A 80 2.06 -0.65 15.54
C HIS A 80 1.84 0.24 16.75
N THR A 81 0.61 0.70 16.97
CA THR A 81 0.25 1.40 18.21
C THR A 81 0.46 0.50 19.42
N HIS A 82 -0.01 -0.75 19.37
CA HIS A 82 0.16 -1.71 20.45
C HIS A 82 1.63 -2.01 20.76
N PHE A 83 2.49 -2.19 19.75
CA PHE A 83 3.91 -2.39 20.00
C PHE A 83 4.59 -1.18 20.65
N MET A 84 4.16 0.04 20.31
CA MET A 84 4.65 1.26 20.95
C MET A 84 4.03 1.48 22.34
N VAL A 85 2.80 1.02 22.57
CA VAL A 85 2.11 1.10 23.87
C VAL A 85 2.72 0.14 24.89
N ASN A 86 3.22 -1.01 24.43
CA ASN A 86 3.96 -1.94 25.27
C ASN A 86 5.44 -1.57 25.43
N ASP A 87 5.88 -0.46 24.85
CA ASP A 87 7.17 0.12 25.16
C ASP A 87 7.15 0.60 26.61
N ALA A 88 8.24 0.37 27.35
CA ALA A 88 8.36 0.77 28.75
C ALA A 88 8.12 2.27 28.96
N ASP A 89 8.33 3.07 27.91
CA ASP A 89 8.12 4.51 27.90
C ASP A 89 6.65 4.95 27.71
N PHE A 90 5.71 4.06 27.37
CA PHE A 90 4.38 4.49 26.93
C PHE A 90 3.59 5.26 27.99
N GLY A 91 3.65 4.85 29.25
CA GLY A 91 2.94 5.54 30.33
C GLY A 91 3.35 7.01 30.43
N THR A 92 4.67 7.27 30.38
CA THR A 92 5.23 8.62 30.36
C THR A 92 4.83 9.37 29.09
N VAL A 93 4.84 8.70 27.93
CA VAL A 93 4.43 9.31 26.65
C VAL A 93 2.94 9.69 26.65
N ALA A 94 2.06 8.87 27.22
CA ALA A 94 0.63 9.14 27.30
C ALA A 94 0.32 10.32 28.23
N GLU A 95 1.00 10.40 29.38
CA GLU A 95 0.94 11.55 30.29
C GLU A 95 1.48 12.82 29.63
N ASP A 96 2.60 12.71 28.89
CA ASP A 96 3.15 13.81 28.13
C ASP A 96 2.17 14.30 27.05
N ILE A 97 1.49 13.38 26.31
CA ILE A 97 0.43 13.72 25.33
C ILE A 97 -0.72 14.46 26.01
N ALA A 98 -1.23 13.93 27.12
CA ALA A 98 -2.37 14.50 27.84
C ALA A 98 -2.03 15.85 28.47
N GLY A 99 -0.76 16.06 28.83
CA GLY A 99 -0.23 17.29 29.40
C GLY A 99 0.09 18.39 28.39
N VAL A 100 0.07 18.10 27.08
CA VAL A 100 0.39 19.11 26.06
C VAL A 100 -0.73 20.15 25.96
N LYS A 101 -0.36 21.42 26.15
CA LYS A 101 -1.29 22.55 25.94
C LYS A 101 -1.51 22.79 24.44
N PRO A 102 -2.75 23.09 24.01
CA PRO A 102 -3.05 23.38 22.60
C PRO A 102 -2.21 24.52 22.02
N GLU A 103 -1.92 25.56 22.80
CA GLU A 103 -1.10 26.70 22.36
C GLU A 103 0.35 26.27 22.06
N THR A 104 0.96 25.45 22.92
CA THR A 104 2.30 24.90 22.69
C THR A 104 2.37 24.05 21.42
N LEU A 105 1.32 23.28 21.11
CA LEU A 105 1.22 22.55 19.83
C LEU A 105 1.20 23.48 18.63
N LYS A 106 0.46 24.58 18.73
CA LYS A 106 0.32 25.58 17.67
C LYS A 106 1.63 26.32 17.43
N ASP A 107 2.34 26.68 18.50
CA ASP A 107 3.65 27.34 18.44
C ASP A 107 4.69 26.41 17.80
N VAL A 108 4.73 25.13 18.19
CA VAL A 108 5.59 24.11 17.56
C VAL A 108 5.25 23.91 16.09
N ALA A 109 3.97 23.87 15.74
CA ALA A 109 3.54 23.73 14.35
C ALA A 109 3.98 24.93 13.50
N LYS A 110 3.86 26.14 14.03
CA LYS A 110 4.34 27.37 13.38
C LYS A 110 5.86 27.35 13.22
N HIS A 111 6.60 26.97 14.27
CA HIS A 111 8.06 26.85 14.24
C HIS A 111 8.54 25.86 13.17
N LEU A 112 7.86 24.71 13.06
CA LEU A 112 8.12 23.72 12.02
C LEU A 112 7.83 24.24 10.62
N GLN A 113 6.76 25.03 10.45
CA GLN A 113 6.39 25.63 9.17
C GLN A 113 7.39 26.70 8.72
N GLU A 114 8.02 27.40 9.66
CA GLU A 114 9.04 28.42 9.43
C GLU A 114 10.47 27.83 9.31
N GLU A 115 10.60 26.50 9.26
CA GLU A 115 11.89 25.76 9.20
C GLU A 115 12.84 26.10 10.37
N GLY A 116 12.29 26.47 11.52
CA GLY A 116 13.08 26.85 12.70
C GLY A 116 13.92 25.71 13.27
N HIS A 117 15.04 26.03 13.91
CA HIS A 117 15.96 25.03 14.45
C HIS A 117 15.48 24.47 15.79
N LEU A 118 15.86 23.21 16.09
CA LEU A 118 15.58 22.54 17.37
C LEU A 118 16.17 23.28 18.59
N THR A 119 17.21 24.07 18.38
CA THR A 119 17.86 24.88 19.41
C THR A 119 16.95 25.98 19.95
N ASP A 120 16.06 26.48 19.11
CA ASP A 120 15.25 27.66 19.36
C ASP A 120 13.97 27.32 20.14
N LEU A 121 13.67 26.03 20.24
CA LEU A 121 12.54 25.52 21.00
C LEU A 121 12.80 25.58 22.51
N THR A 122 11.78 26.02 23.24
CA THR A 122 11.71 25.93 24.70
C THR A 122 11.69 24.46 25.16
N THR A 123 11.90 24.24 26.46
CA THR A 123 11.86 22.88 27.03
C THR A 123 10.50 22.21 26.87
N GLU A 124 9.40 22.96 26.97
CA GLU A 124 8.05 22.42 26.75
C GLU A 124 7.82 22.04 25.28
N GLU A 125 8.25 22.89 24.34
CA GLU A 125 8.14 22.62 22.91
C GLU A 125 9.02 21.44 22.46
N LYS A 126 10.21 21.28 23.06
CA LYS A 126 11.08 20.11 22.83
C LYS A 126 10.42 18.79 23.25
N LYS A 127 9.59 18.80 24.31
CA LYS A 127 8.80 17.62 24.69
C LYS A 127 7.75 17.30 23.63
N VAL A 128 7.03 18.31 23.15
CA VAL A 128 6.06 18.14 22.05
C VAL A 128 6.75 17.63 20.77
N PHE A 129 7.94 18.11 20.45
CA PHE A 129 8.71 17.63 19.30
C PHE A 129 9.14 16.16 19.44
N THR A 130 9.61 15.78 20.63
CA THR A 130 9.97 14.38 20.94
C THR A 130 8.76 13.47 20.81
N LEU A 131 7.62 13.94 21.31
CA LEU A 131 6.35 13.23 21.20
C LEU A 131 5.90 13.05 19.74
N LEU A 132 5.93 14.13 18.94
CA LEU A 132 5.63 14.08 17.51
C LEU A 132 6.55 13.09 16.77
N SER A 133 7.83 13.00 17.16
CA SER A 133 8.78 12.04 16.59
C SER A 133 8.40 10.59 16.91
N LYS A 134 7.93 10.31 18.13
CA LYS A 134 7.39 8.99 18.51
C LYS A 134 6.11 8.65 17.71
N VAL A 135 5.19 9.59 17.55
CA VAL A 135 3.97 9.41 16.71
C VAL A 135 4.32 9.19 15.24
N LYS A 136 5.28 9.94 14.71
CA LYS A 136 5.75 9.82 13.32
C LYS A 136 6.36 8.44 13.06
N THR A 137 7.00 7.84 14.06
CA THR A 137 7.53 6.47 13.98
C THR A 137 6.42 5.45 13.76
N ILE A 138 5.26 5.60 14.44
CA ILE A 138 4.07 4.77 14.21
C ILE A 138 3.56 4.95 12.79
N ALA A 139 3.39 6.21 12.37
CA ALA A 139 2.90 6.52 11.03
C ALA A 139 3.83 5.97 9.94
N SER A 140 5.14 5.87 10.16
CA SER A 140 6.12 5.41 9.15
C SER A 140 5.86 4.01 8.60
N LYS A 141 5.14 3.18 9.36
CA LYS A 141 4.78 1.82 8.98
C LYS A 141 3.43 1.71 8.27
N VAL A 142 2.66 2.80 8.26
CA VAL A 142 1.45 2.93 7.45
C VAL A 142 1.87 3.36 6.05
N THR A 143 1.66 2.50 5.05
CA THR A 143 1.97 2.77 3.66
C THR A 143 1.29 4.07 3.19
N GLY A 144 2.04 4.94 2.51
CA GLY A 144 1.54 6.21 1.98
C GLY A 144 1.57 7.37 2.97
N SER A 145 1.94 7.15 4.24
CA SER A 145 2.13 8.23 5.21
C SER A 145 3.37 9.08 4.88
N GLU A 146 3.40 10.33 5.35
CA GLU A 146 4.58 11.21 5.23
C GLU A 146 5.84 10.58 5.84
N ALA A 147 5.67 9.82 6.91
CA ALA A 147 6.78 9.14 7.57
C ALA A 147 7.31 7.96 6.72
N SER A 148 6.45 7.27 5.95
CA SER A 148 6.89 6.25 4.99
C SER A 148 7.68 6.85 3.83
N LYS A 149 7.29 8.05 3.35
CA LYS A 149 8.05 8.79 2.33
C LYS A 149 9.45 9.17 2.81
N MET A 150 9.58 9.58 4.08
CA MET A 150 10.89 9.84 4.68
C MET A 150 11.76 8.57 4.79
N LEU A 151 11.16 7.41 5.07
CA LEU A 151 11.88 6.14 5.06
C LEU A 151 12.46 5.86 3.67
N TYR A 152 11.66 5.98 2.60
CA TYR A 152 12.15 5.82 1.23
C TYR A 152 13.28 6.78 0.89
N ARG A 153 13.20 8.04 1.33
CA ARG A 153 14.28 9.01 1.15
C ARG A 153 15.58 8.57 1.82
N ASN A 154 15.50 8.05 3.04
CA ASN A 154 16.67 7.53 3.77
C ASN A 154 17.26 6.30 3.07
N GLU A 155 16.44 5.41 2.53
CA GLU A 155 16.89 4.25 1.75
C GLU A 155 17.61 4.69 0.47
N ILE A 156 17.07 5.67 -0.26
CA ILE A 156 17.71 6.26 -1.44
C ILE A 156 19.08 6.86 -1.06
N LEU A 157 19.17 7.60 0.04
CA LEU A 157 20.44 8.17 0.51
C LEU A 157 21.46 7.09 0.88
N ALA A 158 21.01 5.99 1.51
CA ALA A 158 21.87 4.85 1.79
C ALA A 158 22.37 4.18 0.50
N TYR A 159 21.52 4.05 -0.52
CA TYR A 159 21.90 3.58 -1.85
C TYR A 159 22.95 4.51 -2.48
N CYS A 160 22.78 5.82 -2.39
CA CYS A 160 23.76 6.79 -2.88
C CYS A 160 25.11 6.64 -2.19
N GLY A 161 25.12 6.46 -0.86
CA GLY A 161 26.34 6.26 -0.08
C GLY A 161 27.08 4.97 -0.46
N HIS A 162 26.36 3.89 -0.79
CA HIS A 162 26.96 2.60 -1.12
C HIS A 162 27.32 2.43 -2.60
N PHE A 163 26.43 2.83 -3.51
CA PHE A 163 26.58 2.60 -4.96
C PHE A 163 27.13 3.81 -5.72
N GLY A 164 27.09 5.01 -5.12
CA GLY A 164 27.31 6.29 -5.77
C GLY A 164 25.99 6.97 -6.15
N ILE A 165 26.08 8.20 -6.64
CA ILE A 165 24.90 8.99 -7.06
C ILE A 165 24.20 8.29 -8.23
N PRO A 166 22.85 8.22 -8.24
CA PRO A 166 22.12 7.66 -9.37
C PRO A 166 22.33 8.51 -10.63
N HIS A 167 22.75 7.86 -11.71
CA HIS A 167 22.92 8.52 -13.01
C HIS A 167 21.59 8.74 -13.74
N ILE A 168 20.56 8.00 -13.38
CA ILE A 168 19.25 8.01 -14.03
C ILE A 168 18.18 8.13 -12.95
N PHE A 169 17.31 9.11 -13.13
CA PHE A 169 16.03 9.23 -12.43
C PHE A 169 14.93 9.00 -13.47
N PHE A 170 14.05 8.04 -13.21
CA PHE A 170 13.09 7.58 -14.22
C PHE A 170 11.74 7.27 -13.57
N THR A 171 10.67 7.80 -14.16
CA THR A 171 9.29 7.55 -13.75
C THR A 171 8.55 6.87 -14.89
N ALA A 172 8.12 5.62 -14.68
CA ALA A 172 7.18 4.97 -15.59
C ALA A 172 5.74 5.23 -15.14
N ASN A 173 4.89 5.58 -16.10
CA ASN A 173 3.44 5.64 -15.90
C ASN A 173 2.75 4.80 -16.99
N PRO A 174 2.70 3.46 -16.85
CA PRO A 174 1.98 2.60 -17.78
C PRO A 174 0.51 2.99 -17.83
N ALA A 175 -0.01 3.28 -19.03
CA ALA A 175 -1.40 3.70 -19.21
C ALA A 175 -2.31 2.50 -19.56
N PRO A 176 -3.01 1.87 -18.57
CA PRO A 176 -3.82 0.67 -18.81
C PRO A 176 -4.89 0.89 -19.89
N GLN A 177 -5.56 2.05 -19.88
CA GLN A 177 -6.61 2.38 -20.84
C GLN A 177 -6.17 2.36 -22.32
N HIS A 178 -4.87 2.51 -22.59
CA HIS A 178 -4.32 2.51 -23.95
C HIS A 178 -3.55 1.23 -24.28
N SER A 179 -3.53 0.27 -23.35
CA SER A 179 -2.77 -0.96 -23.50
C SER A 179 -3.68 -2.12 -23.91
N PRO A 180 -3.42 -2.79 -25.05
CA PRO A 180 -4.14 -4.00 -25.42
C PRO A 180 -3.90 -5.13 -24.39
N LEU A 181 -2.70 -5.18 -23.79
CA LEU A 181 -2.40 -6.13 -22.73
C LEU A 181 -3.35 -5.97 -21.53
N PHE A 182 -3.62 -4.74 -21.11
CA PHE A 182 -4.58 -4.49 -20.03
C PHE A 182 -5.99 -4.95 -20.41
N GLN A 183 -6.44 -4.69 -21.64
CA GLN A 183 -7.75 -5.15 -22.12
C GLN A 183 -7.87 -6.68 -22.06
N LEU A 184 -6.81 -7.40 -22.44
CA LEU A 184 -6.74 -8.85 -22.31
C LEU A 184 -6.78 -9.30 -20.84
N MET A 185 -6.03 -8.64 -19.95
CA MET A 185 -6.03 -8.95 -18.50
C MET A 185 -7.42 -8.73 -17.87
N CYS A 186 -8.16 -7.72 -18.32
CA CYS A 186 -9.56 -7.52 -17.96
C CYS A 186 -10.53 -8.56 -18.57
N GLY A 187 -10.04 -9.52 -19.34
CA GLY A 187 -10.85 -10.62 -19.89
C GLY A 187 -11.38 -10.38 -21.31
N ASP A 188 -10.88 -9.38 -22.04
CA ASP A 188 -11.23 -9.23 -23.44
C ASP A 188 -10.45 -10.19 -24.34
N ILE A 189 -11.07 -11.35 -24.60
CA ILE A 189 -10.51 -12.39 -25.48
C ILE A 189 -10.47 -12.02 -26.97
N SER A 190 -11.05 -10.89 -27.38
CA SER A 190 -10.97 -10.42 -28.77
C SER A 190 -9.63 -9.75 -29.10
N ILE A 191 -8.84 -9.43 -28.07
CA ILE A 191 -7.53 -8.81 -28.23
C ILE A 191 -6.52 -9.85 -28.73
N ASP A 192 -6.04 -9.64 -29.95
CA ASP A 192 -5.00 -10.45 -30.57
C ASP A 192 -3.63 -9.75 -30.41
N LEU A 193 -2.79 -10.26 -29.50
CA LEU A 193 -1.46 -9.70 -29.21
C LEU A 193 -0.40 -10.07 -30.26
N ASP A 194 -0.68 -11.00 -31.19
CA ASP A 194 0.25 -11.32 -32.29
C ASP A 194 0.22 -10.24 -33.39
N LYS A 195 -0.85 -9.43 -33.42
CA LYS A 195 -0.93 -8.25 -34.29
C LYS A 195 -0.06 -7.13 -33.76
N ARG A 196 0.68 -6.48 -34.68
CA ARG A 196 1.48 -5.29 -34.36
C ARG A 196 0.66 -4.14 -33.76
N PHE A 197 -0.59 -3.98 -34.20
CA PHE A 197 -1.54 -3.01 -33.69
C PHE A 197 -2.87 -3.71 -33.42
N PRO A 198 -3.06 -4.30 -32.23
CA PRO A 198 -4.30 -4.97 -31.87
C PRO A 198 -5.47 -3.99 -31.91
N GLU A 199 -6.57 -4.41 -32.53
CA GLU A 199 -7.83 -3.66 -32.48
C GLU A 199 -8.38 -3.74 -31.05
N MET A 200 -8.77 -2.59 -30.50
CA MET A 200 -9.34 -2.49 -29.17
C MET A 200 -10.74 -1.92 -29.26
N VAL A 201 -11.53 -2.15 -28.20
CA VAL A 201 -12.81 -1.45 -28.02
C VAL A 201 -12.62 0.07 -27.93
N ASP A 202 -13.72 0.79 -28.10
CA ASP A 202 -13.75 2.25 -28.04
C ASP A 202 -13.21 2.81 -26.72
N SER A 203 -12.77 4.07 -26.73
CA SER A 203 -12.17 4.72 -25.56
C SER A 203 -13.05 4.70 -24.30
N VAL A 204 -14.36 4.84 -24.46
CA VAL A 204 -15.30 4.91 -23.33
C VAL A 204 -15.41 3.53 -22.68
N LYS A 205 -15.53 2.46 -23.48
CA LYS A 205 -15.54 1.09 -22.96
C LYS A 205 -14.20 0.69 -22.33
N ARG A 206 -13.07 1.16 -22.86
CA ARG A 206 -11.75 0.95 -22.23
C ARG A 206 -11.68 1.59 -20.84
N ALA A 207 -12.18 2.82 -20.70
CA ALA A 207 -12.23 3.52 -19.42
C ALA A 207 -13.18 2.84 -18.41
N MET A 208 -14.35 2.38 -18.85
CA MET A 208 -15.28 1.63 -18.00
C MET A 208 -14.66 0.33 -17.48
N ARG A 209 -13.93 -0.42 -18.33
CA ARG A 209 -13.23 -1.65 -17.88
C ARG A 209 -12.18 -1.36 -16.82
N LEU A 210 -11.43 -0.27 -16.97
CA LEU A 210 -10.48 0.19 -15.96
C LEU A 210 -11.15 0.52 -14.64
N ALA A 211 -12.26 1.25 -14.67
CA ALA A 211 -13.01 1.59 -13.45
C ALA A 211 -13.61 0.35 -12.77
N ASN A 212 -14.08 -0.62 -13.55
CA ASN A 212 -14.75 -1.82 -13.04
C ASN A 212 -13.78 -2.85 -12.46
N ASP A 213 -12.52 -2.89 -12.92
CA ASP A 213 -11.53 -3.88 -12.48
C ASP A 213 -10.22 -3.22 -12.02
N PRO A 214 -10.23 -2.53 -10.86
CA PRO A 214 -9.02 -1.90 -10.31
C PRO A 214 -7.94 -2.92 -9.95
N VAL A 215 -8.31 -4.18 -9.68
CA VAL A 215 -7.34 -5.25 -9.39
C VAL A 215 -6.56 -5.62 -10.65
N ALA A 216 -7.24 -5.83 -11.79
CA ALA A 216 -6.56 -6.04 -13.06
C ALA A 216 -5.68 -4.85 -13.45
N ALA A 217 -6.06 -3.63 -13.09
CA ALA A 217 -5.25 -2.43 -13.32
C ALA A 217 -3.95 -2.45 -12.51
N LEU A 218 -4.03 -2.86 -11.25
CA LEU A 218 -2.86 -3.05 -10.37
C LEU A 218 -1.95 -4.18 -10.88
N ASP A 219 -2.54 -5.30 -11.30
CA ASP A 219 -1.80 -6.42 -11.89
C ASP A 219 -1.05 -5.97 -13.15
N PHE A 220 -1.72 -5.21 -14.03
CA PHE A 220 -1.12 -4.64 -15.22
C PHE A 220 0.02 -3.68 -14.89
N PHE A 221 -0.16 -2.78 -13.92
CA PHE A 221 0.89 -1.85 -13.50
C PHE A 221 2.12 -2.59 -12.97
N ASN A 222 1.91 -3.54 -12.05
CA ASN A 222 2.98 -4.35 -11.46
C ASN A 222 3.72 -5.17 -12.54
N PHE A 223 2.98 -5.79 -13.45
CA PHE A 223 3.53 -6.51 -14.59
C PHE A 223 4.37 -5.59 -15.47
N SER A 224 3.83 -4.43 -15.86
CA SER A 224 4.49 -3.48 -16.75
C SER A 224 5.80 -2.95 -16.17
N CYS A 225 5.78 -2.55 -14.89
CA CYS A 225 6.97 -2.07 -14.21
C CYS A 225 8.05 -3.16 -14.10
N LYS A 226 7.67 -4.39 -13.72
CA LYS A 226 8.61 -5.52 -13.65
C LYS A 226 9.16 -5.91 -15.02
N ALA A 227 8.30 -5.98 -16.04
CA ALA A 227 8.69 -6.32 -17.40
C ALA A 227 9.66 -5.28 -17.96
N MET A 228 9.41 -3.99 -17.73
CA MET A 228 10.33 -2.92 -18.11
C MET A 228 11.69 -3.07 -17.42
N ILE A 229 11.73 -3.24 -16.09
CA ILE A 229 12.99 -3.39 -15.35
C ILE A 229 13.75 -4.65 -15.83
N GLN A 230 13.04 -5.75 -16.03
CA GLN A 230 13.63 -7.03 -16.42
C GLN A 230 14.14 -7.01 -17.87
N TYR A 231 13.32 -6.58 -18.82
CA TYR A 231 13.60 -6.74 -20.25
C TYR A 231 14.16 -5.48 -20.89
N LEU A 232 13.66 -4.29 -20.54
CA LEU A 232 14.17 -3.04 -21.11
C LEU A 232 15.51 -2.65 -20.47
N PHE A 233 15.60 -2.73 -19.15
CA PHE A 233 16.83 -2.41 -18.41
C PHE A 233 17.72 -3.63 -18.11
N GLY A 234 17.30 -4.82 -18.52
CA GLY A 234 18.12 -6.02 -18.45
C GLY A 234 18.48 -6.41 -17.01
N TRP A 235 17.53 -6.39 -16.09
CA TRP A 235 17.74 -6.76 -14.69
C TRP A 235 17.25 -8.18 -14.36
N ASP A 236 18.10 -8.99 -13.73
CA ASP A 236 17.72 -10.30 -13.19
C ASP A 236 17.29 -10.15 -11.73
N PHE A 237 15.97 -10.20 -11.48
CA PHE A 237 15.40 -10.11 -10.14
C PHE A 237 15.83 -11.24 -9.20
N LYS A 238 16.11 -12.45 -9.73
CA LYS A 238 16.54 -13.60 -8.91
C LYS A 238 17.99 -13.44 -8.46
N LYS A 239 18.86 -13.01 -9.38
CA LYS A 239 20.29 -12.80 -9.10
C LYS A 239 20.60 -11.42 -8.54
N ARG A 240 19.62 -10.51 -8.52
CA ARG A 240 19.73 -9.12 -8.07
C ARG A 240 20.92 -8.39 -8.73
N ARG A 241 21.04 -8.53 -10.05
CA ARG A 241 22.09 -7.89 -10.86
C ARG A 241 21.66 -7.75 -12.31
N SER A 242 22.36 -6.92 -13.07
CA SER A 242 22.16 -6.86 -14.52
C SER A 242 22.45 -8.21 -15.19
N THR A 243 21.71 -8.49 -16.27
CA THR A 243 21.95 -9.57 -17.21
C THR A 243 23.31 -9.41 -17.88
N LYS A 244 23.79 -10.48 -18.53
CA LYS A 244 25.11 -10.48 -19.18
C LYS A 244 25.14 -9.53 -20.39
N GLU A 245 24.00 -9.35 -21.04
CA GLU A 245 23.82 -8.50 -22.21
C GLU A 245 23.55 -7.03 -21.83
N GLY A 246 23.05 -6.80 -20.60
CA GLY A 246 22.62 -5.47 -20.15
C GLY A 246 21.27 -5.06 -20.74
N GLY A 247 20.84 -3.84 -20.44
CA GLY A 247 19.63 -3.24 -21.02
C GLY A 247 19.96 -2.12 -22.00
N VAL A 248 18.94 -1.37 -22.41
CA VAL A 248 19.06 -0.22 -23.34
C VAL A 248 19.96 0.91 -22.81
N ILE A 249 20.21 0.93 -21.50
CA ILE A 249 21.09 1.88 -20.80
C ILE A 249 22.39 1.22 -20.31
N GLY A 250 22.72 0.03 -20.81
CA GLY A 250 23.87 -0.76 -20.38
C GLY A 250 23.61 -1.57 -19.11
N HIS A 251 24.66 -1.83 -18.33
CA HIS A 251 24.58 -2.64 -17.12
C HIS A 251 24.20 -1.80 -15.90
N LEU A 252 23.10 -2.18 -15.25
CA LEU A 252 22.72 -1.63 -13.97
C LEU A 252 23.57 -2.22 -12.84
N LYS A 253 24.28 -1.35 -12.10
CA LYS A 253 24.98 -1.72 -10.87
C LYS A 253 23.99 -1.98 -9.73
N ALA A 254 22.98 -1.12 -9.61
CA ALA A 254 21.86 -1.22 -8.68
C ALA A 254 20.69 -0.39 -9.21
N PHE A 255 19.49 -0.66 -8.72
CA PHE A 255 18.34 0.22 -8.88
C PHE A 255 17.55 0.24 -7.56
N TYR A 256 16.87 1.34 -7.30
CA TYR A 256 15.91 1.48 -6.22
C TYR A 256 14.60 1.96 -6.84
N GLY A 257 13.49 1.34 -6.46
CA GLY A 257 12.18 1.64 -7.02
C GLY A 257 11.10 1.61 -5.96
N THR A 258 10.24 2.61 -5.97
CA THR A 258 9.05 2.73 -5.13
C THR A 258 7.84 2.88 -6.04
N ASN A 259 6.72 2.30 -5.61
CA ASN A 259 5.43 2.47 -6.28
C ASN A 259 4.52 3.24 -5.30
N GLU A 260 3.76 4.19 -5.83
CA GLU A 260 2.65 4.85 -5.12
C GLU A 260 1.32 4.29 -5.63
#